data_AF-A0A1G0E3C4-F1
#
_entry.id   AF-A0A1G0E3C4-F1
#
_cell.length_a   1.000
_cell.length_b   1.000
_cell.length_c   1.000
_cell.angle_alpha   90.00
_cell.angle_beta   90.00
_cell.angle_gamma   90.00
#
_symmetry.space_group_name_H-M   'P 1'
#
loop_
_entity.id
_entity.type
_entity.pdbx_description
1 polymer ?
#
loop_
_entity_poly.entity_id
_entity_poly.type
_entity_poly.pdbx_seq_one_letter_code
_entity_poly.pdbx_strand_id
1 'polypeptide(L)'
;MKAIQKGFTLIELVIVIVILGILAAIAIPKYVDLSTSALTAAKAGMTGAVKSSFAISIADLQGFPTVTQLATYVQSEGSSAVATGIQVVINGVNYTVPTYTDTTCATPTAAVGNTVQCVGSIP
;
A
#
# COMPACT_ATOMS: atom_id res chain seq x y z
N MET A 1 -34.89 12.88 50.07
CA MET A 1 -34.24 11.55 50.26
C MET A 1 -32.92 11.57 49.50
N LYS A 2 -31.79 11.34 50.17
CA LYS A 2 -30.45 11.46 49.60
C LYS A 2 -30.13 10.14 48.88
N ALA A 3 -30.00 10.15 47.56
CA ALA A 3 -29.64 8.96 46.81
C ALA A 3 -28.23 8.52 47.21
N ILE A 4 -28.08 7.28 47.65
CA ILE A 4 -26.77 6.66 47.90
C ILE A 4 -26.11 6.46 46.53
N GLN A 5 -25.05 7.21 46.25
CA GLN A 5 -24.18 6.93 45.11
C GLN A 5 -23.54 5.55 45.33
N LYS A 6 -23.95 4.57 44.53
CA LYS A 6 -23.26 3.27 44.45
C LYS A 6 -21.93 3.51 43.72
N GLY A 7 -20.82 3.45 44.45
CA GLY A 7 -19.48 3.44 43.87
C GLY A 7 -19.24 2.14 43.10
N PHE A 8 -18.37 2.20 42.09
CA PHE A 8 -17.91 1.03 41.33
C PHE A 8 -17.06 0.13 42.24
N THR A 9 -17.28 -1.19 42.22
CA THR A 9 -16.51 -2.10 43.07
C THR A 9 -15.15 -2.40 42.44
N LEU A 10 -14.12 -2.59 43.28
CA LEU A 10 -12.80 -3.01 42.78
C LEU A 10 -12.89 -4.34 42.04
N ILE A 11 -13.78 -5.24 42.47
CA ILE A 11 -13.97 -6.53 41.80
C ILE A 11 -14.55 -6.34 40.40
N GLU A 12 -15.53 -5.45 40.20
CA GLU A 12 -16.05 -5.11 38.86
C GLU A 12 -14.97 -4.57 37.94
N LEU A 13 -14.02 -3.78 38.45
CA LEU A 13 -12.93 -3.29 37.61
C LEU A 13 -12.00 -4.44 37.20
N VAL A 14 -11.70 -5.35 38.12
CA VAL A 14 -10.81 -6.50 37.87
C VAL A 14 -11.42 -7.49 36.88
N ILE A 15 -12.71 -7.84 37.01
CA ILE A 15 -13.35 -8.72 36.01
C ILE A 15 -13.37 -8.09 34.62
N VAL A 16 -13.60 -6.77 34.52
CA VAL A 16 -13.62 -6.08 33.21
C VAL A 16 -12.25 -6.16 32.53
N ILE A 17 -11.15 -5.86 33.23
CA ILE A 17 -9.82 -5.94 32.62
C ILE A 17 -9.43 -7.38 32.26
N VAL A 18 -9.89 -8.38 33.01
CA VAL A 18 -9.65 -9.80 32.70
C VAL A 18 -10.37 -10.20 31.41
N ILE A 19 -11.65 -9.83 31.27
CA ILE A 19 -12.42 -10.10 30.05
C ILE A 19 -11.80 -9.39 28.85
N LEU A 20 -11.46 -8.10 28.98
CA LEU A 20 -10.78 -7.34 27.92
C LEU A 20 -9.41 -7.95 27.57
N GLY A 21 -8.66 -8.47 28.54
CA GLY A 21 -7.40 -9.16 28.32
C GLY A 21 -7.55 -10.43 27.48
N ILE A 22 -8.56 -11.26 27.77
CA ILE A 22 -8.85 -12.48 26.99
C ILE A 22 -9.27 -12.13 25.57
N LEU A 23 -10.17 -11.15 25.41
CA LEU A 23 -10.62 -10.69 24.09
C LEU A 23 -9.47 -10.09 23.27
N ALA A 24 -8.59 -9.31 23.89
CA ALA A 24 -7.43 -8.74 23.23
C ALA A 24 -6.44 -9.83 22.76
N ALA A 25 -6.18 -10.85 23.59
CA ALA A 25 -5.27 -11.93 23.26
C ALA A 25 -5.69 -12.71 21.99
N ILE A 26 -6.99 -12.87 21.75
CA ILE A 26 -7.51 -13.54 20.54
C ILE A 26 -7.67 -12.59 19.35
N ALA A 27 -8.01 -11.32 19.59
CA ALA A 27 -8.34 -10.36 18.55
C ALA A 27 -7.09 -9.74 17.89
N ILE A 28 -6.05 -9.46 18.68
CA ILE A 28 -4.83 -8.80 18.20
C ILE A 28 -4.14 -9.62 17.09
N PRO A 29 -3.87 -10.93 17.24
CA PRO A 29 -3.21 -11.71 16.19
C PRO A 29 -4.00 -11.68 14.88
N LYS A 30 -5.32 -11.90 14.95
CA LYS A 30 -6.20 -11.86 13.77
C LYS A 30 -6.22 -10.48 13.10
N TYR A 31 -6.23 -9.42 13.88
CA TYR A 31 -6.19 -8.05 13.35
C TYR A 31 -4.89 -7.78 12.58
N VAL A 32 -3.75 -8.24 13.10
CA VAL A 32 -2.44 -8.12 12.45
C VAL A 32 -2.41 -8.90 11.14
N ASP A 33 -2.92 -10.13 11.13
CA ASP A 33 -2.98 -10.97 9.92
C ASP A 33 -3.85 -10.33 8.82
N LEU A 34 -5.03 -9.82 9.20
CA LEU A 34 -5.92 -9.11 8.28
C LEU A 34 -5.29 -7.84 7.74
N SER A 35 -4.63 -7.05 8.60
CA SER A 35 -3.95 -5.82 8.19
C SER A 35 -2.82 -6.11 7.19
N THR A 36 -2.05 -7.17 7.44
CA THR A 36 -0.96 -7.62 6.54
C THR A 36 -1.50 -8.10 5.19
N SER A 37 -2.61 -8.85 5.21
CA SER A 37 -3.26 -9.34 4.00
C SER A 37 -3.86 -8.20 3.18
N ALA A 38 -4.50 -7.22 3.84
CA ALA A 38 -5.04 -6.02 3.21
C ALA A 38 -3.93 -5.17 2.57
N LEU A 39 -2.79 -5.01 3.24
CA LEU A 39 -1.64 -4.30 2.69
C LEU A 39 -1.09 -5.01 1.44
N THR A 40 -0.93 -6.32 1.49
CA THR A 40 -0.48 -7.12 0.33
C THR A 40 -1.44 -6.98 -0.86
N ALA A 41 -2.76 -7.04 -0.60
CA ALA A 41 -3.77 -6.83 -1.63
C ALA A 41 -3.72 -5.42 -2.23
N ALA A 42 -3.53 -4.38 -1.39
CA ALA A 42 -3.38 -3.01 -1.85
C ALA A 42 -2.12 -2.83 -2.72
N LYS A 43 -0.99 -3.40 -2.32
CA LYS A 43 0.25 -3.40 -3.12
C LYS A 43 0.06 -4.05 -4.48
N ALA A 44 -0.62 -5.20 -4.53
CA ALA A 44 -0.94 -5.88 -5.77
C ALA A 44 -1.89 -5.04 -6.65
N GLY A 45 -2.90 -4.41 -6.06
CA GLY A 45 -3.82 -3.51 -6.75
C GLY A 45 -3.12 -2.32 -7.39
N MET A 46 -2.26 -1.63 -6.63
CA MET A 46 -1.47 -0.50 -7.16
C MET A 46 -0.48 -0.94 -8.24
N THR A 47 0.18 -2.09 -8.06
CA THR A 47 1.02 -2.68 -9.10
C THR A 47 0.23 -2.93 -10.38
N GLY A 48 -0.97 -3.50 -10.26
CA GLY A 48 -1.87 -3.74 -11.39
C GLY A 48 -2.28 -2.45 -12.10
N ALA A 49 -2.55 -1.38 -11.34
CA ALA A 49 -2.87 -0.07 -11.88
C ALA A 49 -1.71 0.51 -12.71
N VAL A 50 -0.46 0.42 -12.22
CA VAL A 50 0.71 0.88 -12.97
C VAL A 50 0.96 0.03 -14.22
N LYS A 51 0.80 -1.30 -14.14
CA LYS A 51 0.92 -2.19 -15.30
C LYS A 51 -0.14 -1.90 -16.38
N SER A 52 -1.37 -1.62 -15.97
CA SER A 52 -2.44 -1.22 -16.89
C SER A 52 -2.13 0.13 -17.54
N SER A 53 -1.70 1.10 -16.73
CA SER A 53 -1.28 2.43 -17.21
C SER A 53 -0.11 2.34 -18.20
N PHE A 54 0.81 1.41 -17.97
CA PHE A 54 1.90 1.11 -18.89
C PHE A 54 1.40 0.63 -20.25
N ALA A 55 0.49 -0.35 -20.27
CA ALA A 55 -0.11 -0.82 -21.52
C ALA A 55 -0.86 0.30 -22.27
N ILE A 56 -1.61 1.14 -21.56
CA ILE A 56 -2.32 2.29 -22.14
C ILE A 56 -1.32 3.30 -22.72
N SER A 57 -0.27 3.65 -21.97
CA SER A 57 0.72 4.63 -22.40
C SER A 57 1.49 4.19 -23.65
N ILE A 58 1.73 2.87 -23.82
CA ILE A 58 2.35 2.35 -25.04
C ILE A 58 1.42 2.53 -26.24
N ALA A 59 0.13 2.28 -26.05
CA ALA A 59 -0.86 2.44 -27.12
C ALA A 59 -1.00 3.90 -27.56
N ASP A 60 -1.00 4.85 -26.62
CA ASP A 60 -1.16 6.28 -26.91
C ASP A 60 0.13 6.90 -27.50
N LEU A 61 1.29 6.57 -26.95
CA LEU A 61 2.58 7.11 -27.41
C LEU A 61 3.14 6.39 -28.64
N GLN A 62 2.54 5.27 -29.06
CA GLN A 62 3.05 4.39 -30.12
C GLN A 62 4.51 3.96 -29.85
N GLY A 63 4.86 3.76 -28.58
CA GLY A 63 6.22 3.48 -28.14
C GLY A 63 6.32 3.35 -26.61
N PHE A 64 7.48 2.91 -26.13
CA PHE A 64 7.70 2.75 -24.70
C PHE A 64 7.78 4.11 -23.99
N PRO A 65 7.00 4.35 -22.91
CA PRO A 65 7.03 5.60 -22.16
C PRO A 65 8.35 5.75 -21.39
N THR A 66 8.75 6.98 -21.10
CA THR A 66 9.70 7.25 -20.00
C THR A 66 9.02 7.11 -18.64
N VAL A 67 9.79 6.99 -17.55
CA VAL A 67 9.21 6.93 -16.19
C VAL A 67 8.33 8.17 -15.89
N THR A 68 8.76 9.35 -16.34
CA THR A 68 8.00 10.61 -16.20
C THR A 68 6.68 10.55 -16.95
N GLN A 69 6.70 10.06 -18.19
CA GLN A 69 5.47 9.89 -18.98
C GLN A 69 4.55 8.85 -18.34
N LEU A 70 5.08 7.70 -17.93
CA LEU A 70 4.26 6.66 -17.29
C LEU A 70 3.53 7.21 -16.04
N ALA A 71 4.18 8.05 -15.24
CA ALA A 71 3.57 8.67 -14.07
C ALA A 71 2.33 9.52 -14.40
N THR A 72 2.23 10.14 -15.58
CA THR A 72 1.03 10.92 -15.96
C THR A 72 -0.17 10.05 -16.28
N TYR A 73 0.04 8.79 -16.66
CA TYR A 73 -1.04 7.82 -16.92
C TYR A 73 -1.52 7.13 -15.64
N VAL A 74 -0.69 7.08 -14.61
CA VAL A 74 -1.06 6.53 -13.30
C VAL A 74 -1.91 7.57 -12.57
N GLN A 75 -3.20 7.59 -12.86
CA GLN A 75 -4.21 8.51 -12.32
C GLN A 75 -4.58 8.18 -10.85
N SER A 76 -3.60 8.01 -9.98
CA SER A 76 -3.80 7.87 -8.54
C SER A 76 -3.23 9.07 -7.82
N GLU A 77 -4.00 9.63 -6.88
CA GLU A 77 -3.52 10.68 -5.98
C GLU A 77 -2.19 10.24 -5.32
N GLY A 78 -1.21 11.14 -5.32
CA GLY A 78 0.13 10.88 -4.77
C GLY A 78 1.07 10.04 -5.64
N SER A 79 0.70 9.72 -6.89
CA SER A 79 1.63 9.05 -7.81
C SER A 79 2.72 9.99 -8.31
N SER A 80 3.96 9.54 -8.32
CA SER A 80 5.10 10.37 -8.74
C SER A 80 6.20 9.54 -9.41
N ALA A 81 6.83 10.12 -10.43
CA ALA A 81 7.98 9.51 -11.07
C ALA A 81 9.21 9.60 -10.15
N VAL A 82 9.87 8.47 -9.90
CA VAL A 82 11.15 8.41 -9.20
C VAL A 82 12.16 7.64 -10.06
N ALA A 83 13.46 7.81 -9.81
CA ALA A 83 14.52 7.22 -10.64
C ALA A 83 14.33 5.72 -10.90
N THR A 84 13.85 4.98 -9.91
CA THR A 84 13.70 3.51 -9.92
C THR A 84 12.29 3.02 -10.22
N GLY A 85 11.32 3.90 -10.49
CA GLY A 85 9.93 3.46 -10.62
C GLY A 85 8.86 4.54 -10.53
N ILE A 86 7.63 4.07 -10.34
CA ILE A 86 6.48 4.90 -10.00
C ILE A 86 6.21 4.77 -8.51
N GLN A 87 6.32 5.88 -7.79
CA GLN A 87 5.92 5.95 -6.40
C GLN A 87 4.39 6.02 -6.31
N VAL A 88 3.83 5.30 -5.35
CA VAL A 88 2.40 5.27 -4.99
C VAL A 88 2.28 5.33 -3.46
N VAL A 89 1.20 5.90 -2.95
CA VAL A 89 0.97 6.00 -1.50
C VAL A 89 -0.05 4.96 -1.06
N ILE A 90 0.31 4.12 -0.10
CA ILE A 90 -0.61 3.16 0.53
C ILE A 90 -0.58 3.40 2.03
N ASN A 91 -1.73 3.78 2.60
CA ASN A 91 -1.89 4.07 4.02
C ASN A 91 -0.87 5.11 4.56
N GLY A 92 -0.58 6.14 3.77
CA GLY A 92 0.38 7.21 4.12
C GLY A 92 1.85 6.83 3.96
N VAL A 93 2.17 5.62 3.48
CA VAL A 93 3.55 5.17 3.22
C VAL A 93 3.80 5.13 1.71
N ASN A 94 4.97 5.63 1.31
CA ASN A 94 5.43 5.62 -0.07
C ASN A 94 5.97 4.23 -0.45
N TYR A 95 5.38 3.63 -1.47
CA TYR A 95 5.86 2.41 -2.11
C TYR A 95 6.26 2.71 -3.55
N THR A 96 7.29 2.03 -4.04
CA THR A 96 7.73 2.18 -5.43
C THR A 96 7.40 0.92 -6.21
N VAL A 97 6.61 1.05 -7.27
CA VAL A 97 6.48 0.04 -8.31
C VAL A 97 7.74 0.12 -9.17
N PRO A 98 8.62 -0.88 -9.15
CA PRO A 98 9.89 -0.79 -9.88
C PRO A 98 9.65 -0.81 -11.39
N THR A 99 10.39 0.03 -12.11
CA THR A 99 10.41 0.03 -13.58
C THR A 99 11.77 -0.37 -14.10
N TYR A 100 11.81 -0.96 -15.29
CA TYR A 100 13.02 -1.53 -15.88
C TYR A 100 13.22 -1.06 -17.31
N THR A 101 14.48 -0.95 -17.71
CA THR A 101 14.90 -0.55 -19.06
C THR A 101 14.98 -1.71 -20.05
N ASP A 102 14.65 -2.94 -19.64
CA ASP A 102 14.68 -4.14 -20.47
C ASP A 102 13.36 -4.94 -20.35
N THR A 103 13.09 -5.77 -21.35
CA THR A 103 11.87 -6.59 -21.41
C THR A 103 11.87 -7.78 -20.44
N THR A 104 13.01 -8.13 -19.85
CA THR A 104 13.13 -9.20 -18.84
C THR A 104 13.01 -8.69 -17.41
N CYS A 105 12.81 -7.39 -17.22
CA CYS A 105 12.64 -6.75 -15.91
C CYS A 105 13.86 -6.96 -15.00
N ALA A 106 15.07 -6.91 -15.56
CA ALA A 106 16.32 -7.20 -14.84
C ALA A 106 17.14 -5.95 -14.52
N THR A 107 17.07 -4.93 -15.38
CA THR A 107 17.83 -3.67 -15.31
C THR A 107 16.93 -2.54 -14.83
N PRO A 108 16.99 -2.13 -13.55
CA PRO A 108 16.13 -1.06 -13.04
C PRO A 108 16.39 0.26 -13.78
N THR A 109 15.36 1.08 -13.90
CA THR A 109 15.56 2.47 -14.28
C THR A 109 16.40 3.20 -13.24
N ALA A 110 17.24 4.14 -13.68
CA ALA A 110 18.12 4.92 -12.81
C ALA A 110 17.83 6.43 -12.87
N ALA A 111 16.92 6.85 -13.74
CA ALA A 111 16.49 8.24 -13.88
C ALA A 111 15.06 8.29 -14.40
N VAL A 112 14.35 9.38 -14.08
CA VAL A 112 12.95 9.58 -14.49
C VAL A 112 12.78 9.76 -16.02
N GLY A 113 13.87 10.02 -16.74
CA GLY A 113 13.91 10.09 -18.20
C GLY A 113 14.18 8.76 -18.89
N ASN A 114 14.48 7.68 -18.15
CA ASN A 114 14.72 6.38 -18.75
C ASN A 114 13.43 5.81 -19.33
N THR A 115 13.54 5.14 -20.48
CA THR A 115 12.45 4.39 -21.11
C THR A 115 12.10 3.15 -20.28
N VAL A 116 10.81 2.95 -20.02
CA VAL A 116 10.27 1.80 -19.31
C VAL A 116 9.92 0.73 -20.33
N GLN A 117 10.52 -0.45 -20.22
CA GLN A 117 10.20 -1.62 -21.04
C GLN A 117 9.53 -2.75 -20.23
N CYS A 118 9.65 -2.70 -18.91
CA CYS A 118 8.89 -3.55 -18.01
C CYS A 118 8.54 -2.83 -16.70
N VAL A 119 7.40 -3.21 -16.12
CA VAL A 119 6.94 -2.82 -14.79
C VAL A 119 6.95 -4.05 -13.89
N GLY A 120 7.68 -3.99 -12.78
CA GLY A 120 7.71 -5.05 -11.76
C GLY A 120 6.54 -4.97 -10.79
N SER A 121 6.76 -5.48 -9.58
CA SER A 121 5.76 -5.48 -8.51
C SER A 121 6.33 -4.86 -7.24
N ILE A 122 5.49 -4.21 -6.46
CA ILE A 122 5.89 -3.69 -5.14
C ILE A 122 6.31 -4.88 -4.26
N PRO A 123 7.50 -4.85 -3.64
CA PRO A 123 7.92 -5.86 -2.66
C PRO A 123 7.10 -5.78 -1.36
#